data_AF-A0AAD9Q6M0-F1
#
_entry.id   AF-A0AAD9Q6M0-F1
#
_cell.length_a   1.000
_cell.length_b   1.000
_cell.length_c   1.000
_cell.angle_alpha   90.00
_cell.angle_beta   90.00
_cell.angle_gamma   90.00
#
_symmetry.space_group_name_H-M   'P 1'
#
loop_
_entity.id
_entity.type
_entity.pdbx_description
1 polymer ?
#
loop_
_entity_poly.entity_id
_entity_poly.type
_entity_poly.pdbx_seq_one_letter_code
_entity_poly.pdbx_strand_id
1 'polypeptide(L)' 'MTVDLTEKIKNCPVCLKNRPSQQPEPLRSHEISPLPWPKVGTDILHKNRRNYLVTIDHYSKWPEFIITLSGQN' A
#
# COMPACT_ATOMS: atom_id res chain seq x y z
N MET A 1 24.50 32.11 12.14
CA MET A 1 24.29 31.32 13.38
C MET A 1 23.39 30.10 13.17
N THR A 2 22.32 30.16 12.38
CA THR A 2 21.46 28.98 12.09
C THR A 2 22.05 28.03 11.03
N VAL A 3 22.88 28.56 10.13
CA VAL A 3 23.53 27.81 9.03
C VAL A 3 24.51 26.77 9.58
N ASP A 4 25.39 27.15 10.51
CA ASP A 4 26.42 26.26 11.07
C ASP A 4 25.83 25.04 11.79
N LEU A 5 24.74 25.24 12.53
CA LEU A 5 24.04 24.15 13.21
C LEU A 5 23.42 23.17 12.19
N THR A 6 22.84 23.73 11.12
CA THR A 6 22.23 22.93 10.05
C THR A 6 23.27 22.09 9.33
N GLU A 7 24.44 22.66 9.03
CA GLU A 7 25.55 21.94 8.42
C GLU A 7 26.10 20.86 9.34
N LYS A 8 26.25 21.15 10.64
CA LYS A 8 26.70 20.17 11.63
C LYS A 8 25.76 18.97 11.73
N ILE A 9 24.44 19.19 11.71
CA ILE A 9 23.45 18.11 11.74
C ILE A 9 23.45 17.33 10.42
N LYS A 10 23.53 18.02 9.27
CA LYS A 10 23.61 17.37 7.95
C LYS A 10 24.81 16.45 7.82
N ASN A 11 25.94 16.81 8.41
CA ASN A 11 27.20 16.06 8.31
C ASN A 11 27.45 15.11 9.49
N CYS A 12 26.53 15.01 10.46
CA CYS A 12 26.69 14.14 11.62
C CYS A 12 26.62 12.64 11.20
N PRO A 13 27.69 11.84 11.40
CA PRO A 13 27.72 10.44 10.94
C PRO A 13 26.64 9.56 11.56
N VAL A 14 26.32 9.78 12.83
CA VAL A 14 25.26 9.05 13.54
C VAL A 14 23.88 9.40 12.97
N CYS A 15 23.63 10.68 12.67
CA CYS A 15 22.38 11.12 12.04
C CYS A 15 22.26 10.57 10.62
N LEU A 16 23.34 10.58 9.84
CA LEU A 16 23.36 10.04 8.48
C LEU A 16 23.08 8.53 8.43
N LYS A 17 23.54 7.77 9.43
CA LYS A 17 23.30 6.32 9.53
C LYS A 17 21.86 5.95 9.89
N ASN A 18 21.21 6.76 10.73
CA ASN A 18 19.89 6.44 11.29
C ASN A 18 18.74 7.24 10.66
N ARG A 19 19.03 8.28 9.86
CA ARG A 19 17.97 8.98 9.11
C ARG A 19 17.37 8.05 8.07
N PRO A 20 16.09 8.21 7.72
CA PRO A 20 15.52 7.56 6.55
C PRO A 20 16.40 7.84 5.31
N SER A 21 16.93 6.77 4.71
CA SER A 21 17.83 6.85 3.56
C SER A 21 17.09 7.23 2.28
N GLN A 22 15.81 6.86 2.19
CA GLN A 22 14.93 7.16 1.08
C GLN A 22 13.72 7.96 1.55
N GLN A 23 13.40 9.01 0.81
CA GLN A 23 12.07 9.59 0.86
C GLN A 23 11.09 8.53 0.35
N PRO A 24 9.90 8.40 0.97
CA PRO A 24 8.87 7.52 0.43
C PRO A 24 8.59 7.95 -1.01
N GLU A 25 8.56 6.98 -1.92
CA GLU A 25 8.20 7.29 -3.31
C GLU A 25 6.77 7.85 -3.34
N PRO A 26 6.49 8.88 -4.18
CA PRO A 26 5.14 9.37 -4.34
C PRO A 26 4.22 8.24 -4.80
N LEU A 27 3.06 8.11 -4.15
CA LEU A 27 2.01 7.19 -4.60
C LEU A 27 1.61 7.55 -6.03
N ARG A 28 1.85 6.65 -6.98
CA ARG A 28 1.45 6.82 -8.37
C ARG A 28 0.02 6.31 -8.53
N SER A 29 -0.90 7.22 -8.84
CA SER A 29 -2.26 6.83 -9.18
C SER A 29 -2.26 6.02 -10.48
N HIS A 30 -3.13 5.02 -10.55
CA HIS A 30 -3.38 4.28 -11.78
C HIS A 30 -4.50 4.95 -12.57
N GLU A 31 -4.42 4.88 -13.90
CA GLU A 31 -5.55 5.26 -14.75
C GLU A 31 -6.77 4.38 -14.43
N ILE A 32 -7.92 5.02 -14.30
CA ILE A 32 -9.20 4.34 -14.15
C ILE A 32 -9.65 3.94 -15.54
N SER A 33 -9.90 2.65 -15.74
CA SER A 33 -10.39 2.16 -17.01
C SER A 33 -11.80 2.69 -17.30
N PRO A 34 -12.17 2.94 -18.57
CA PRO A 34 -13.43 3.62 -18.90
C PRO A 34 -14.67 2.71 -18.84
N LEU A 35 -14.49 1.40 -18.71
CA LEU A 35 -15.56 0.40 -18.68
C LEU A 35 -15.52 -0.39 -17.36
N PRO A 36 -16.64 -1.00 -16.94
CA PRO A 36 -16.66 -1.96 -15.83
C PRO A 36 -15.89 -3.25 -16.16
N TRP A 37 -15.19 -3.81 -15.16
CA TRP A 37 -14.46 -5.10 -15.20
C TRP A 37 -13.15 -5.23 -16.03
N PRO A 38 -12.53 -4.19 -16.62
CA PRO A 38 -11.27 -4.35 -17.36
C PRO A 38 -10.07 -4.50 -16.42
N LYS A 39 -10.21 -4.12 -15.14
CA LYS A 39 -9.19 -4.32 -14.11
C LYS A 39 -9.87 -4.64 -12.78
N VAL A 40 -9.47 -5.76 -12.18
CA VAL A 40 -9.98 -6.25 -10.90
C VAL A 40 -8.84 -6.32 -9.90
N GLY A 41 -9.05 -5.73 -8.74
CA GLY A 41 -8.20 -5.93 -7.57
C GLY A 41 -8.77 -7.05 -6.73
N THR A 42 -7.92 -7.97 -6.27
CA THR A 42 -8.35 -9.10 -5.42
C THR A 42 -7.45 -9.23 -4.22
N ASP A 43 -8.03 -9.53 -3.07
CA ASP A 43 -7.27 -9.81 -1.83
C ASP A 43 -8.03 -10.82 -0.94
N ILE A 44 -7.37 -11.34 0.08
CA ILE A 44 -7.95 -12.24 1.06
C ILE A 44 -8.27 -11.47 2.35
N LEU A 45 -9.54 -11.45 2.73
CA LEU A 45 -10.00 -10.93 4.02
C LEU A 45 -10.18 -12.08 5.00
N HIS A 46 -9.57 -11.98 6.18
CA HIS A 46 -9.81 -12.91 7.28
C HIS A 46 -10.78 -12.32 8.31
N LYS A 47 -11.89 -13.01 8.58
CA LYS A 47 -12.86 -12.60 9.61
C LYS A 47 -13.58 -13.81 10.19
N ASN A 48 -13.72 -13.86 11.52
CA ASN A 48 -14.45 -14.90 12.24
C ASN A 48 -14.00 -16.33 11.87
N ARG A 49 -12.67 -16.55 11.78
CA ARG A 49 -12.06 -17.83 11.36
C ARG A 49 -12.47 -18.30 9.96
N ARG A 50 -12.95 -17.38 9.12
CA ARG A 50 -13.26 -17.63 7.71
C ARG A 50 -12.41 -16.72 6.84
N ASN A 51 -12.02 -17.25 5.69
CA ASN A 51 -11.36 -16.50 4.64
C ASN A 51 -12.40 -16.11 3.59
N TYR A 52 -12.29 -14.89 3.10
CA TYR A 52 -13.11 -14.35 2.02
C TYR A 52 -12.17 -13.89 0.92
N LEU A 53 -12.49 -14.22 -0.33
CA LEU A 53 -11.94 -13.54 -1.47
C LEU A 53 -12.71 -12.24 -1.63
N VAL A 54 -12.00 -11.12 -1.53
CA VAL A 54 -12.54 -9.79 -1.80
C VAL A 54 -12.14 -9.41 -3.21
N THR A 55 -13.10 -9.06 -4.05
CA THR A 55 -12.85 -8.62 -5.42
C THR A 55 -13.44 -7.23 -5.63
N ILE A 56 -12.68 -6.33 -6.24
CA ILE A 56 -13.09 -4.95 -6.49
C ILE A 56 -12.83 -4.64 -7.96
N ASP A 57 -13.88 -4.26 -8.67
CA ASP A 57 -13.75 -3.65 -9.99
C ASP A 57 -13.17 -2.24 -9.87
N HIS A 58 -12.13 -1.94 -10.65
CA HIS A 58 -11.45 -0.64 -10.58
C HIS A 58 -12.29 0.53 -11.12
N TYR A 59 -13.35 0.27 -11.88
CA TYR A 59 -14.26 1.30 -12.36
C TYR A 59 -15.24 1.75 -11.27
N SER A 60 -16.04 0.82 -10.73
CA SER A 60 -17.07 1.09 -9.71
C SER A 60 -16.53 1.24 -8.28
N LYS A 61 -15.37 0.63 -7.98
CA LYS A 61 -14.81 0.50 -6.63
C LYS A 61 -15.70 -0.24 -5.64
N TRP A 62 -16.71 -0.98 -6.11
CA TRP A 62 -17.60 -1.76 -5.26
C TRP A 62 -16.95 -3.10 -4.85
N PRO A 63 -16.91 -3.45 -3.55
CA PRO A 63 -16.35 -4.71 -3.09
C PRO A 63 -17.38 -5.85 -3.13
N GLU A 64 -16.96 -6.95 -3.74
CA GLU A 64 -17.67 -8.23 -3.73
C GLU A 64 -16.93 -9.23 -2.85
N PHE A 65 -17.68 -10.08 -2.14
CA PHE A 65 -17.14 -11.03 -1.16
C PHE A 65 -17.60 -12.44 -1.47
N ILE A 66 -16.65 -13.37 -1.58
CA ILE A 66 -16.92 -14.79 -1.76
C ILE A 66 -16.23 -15.57 -0.65
N ILE A 67 -16.96 -16.43 0.06
CA ILE A 67 -16.37 -17.31 1.07
C ILE A 67 -15.44 -18.29 0.36
N THR A 68 -14.16 -18.31 0.74
CA THR A 68 -13.28 -19.37 0.25
C THR A 68 -13.55 -20.63 1.06
N LEU A 69 -13.91 -21.71 0.38
CA LEU A 69 -13.96 -23.03 0.98
C LEU A 69 -12.51 -23.47 1.14
N SER A 70 -11.89 -23.12 2.27
CA SER A 70 -10.62 -23.74 2.66
C SER A 70 -10.89 -25.24 2.78
N GLY A 71 -10.28 -26.03 1.90
CA GLY A 71 -10.37 -27.49 1.91
C GLY A 71 -10.10 -28.00 3.33
N GLN A 72 -11.12 -28.61 3.93
CA GLN A 72 -10.93 -29.44 5.11
C GLN A 72 -10.22 -30.71 4.63
N ASN A 73 -8.89 -30.74 4.79
CA ASN A 73 -8.12 -31.97 4.90
C ASN A 73 -7.61 -32.08 6.32
#